data_AF-A0A437GZI8-F1
#
_entry.id   AF-A0A437GZI8-F1
#
_cell.length_a   1.000
_cell.length_b   1.000
_cell.length_c   1.000
_cell.angle_alpha   90.00
_cell.angle_beta   90.00
_cell.angle_gamma   90.00
#
_symmetry.space_group_name_H-M   'P 1'
#
loop_
_entity.id
_entity.type
_entity.pdbx_description
1 polymer ?
#
loop_
_entity_poly.entity_id
_entity_poly.type
_entity_poly.pdbx_seq_one_letter_code
_entity_poly.pdbx_strand_id
1 'polypeptide(L)'
;MSNLAASHGLAAARDLVAEMFNSLRRTDLGALVAAGEGDDFPEVVIARTLLQEQADQTARQIDALRQYVDPAFWDEESPGGALAAHDRGEMARNVLLGRPAFFHRD
;
A
#
# COMPACT_ATOMS: atom_id res chain seq x y z
N MET A 1 2.36 12.86 11.38
CA MET A 1 1.68 12.31 10.18
C MET A 1 1.19 10.87 10.36
N SER A 2 1.81 10.03 11.21
CA SER A 2 1.41 8.62 11.43
C SER A 2 -0.03 8.40 11.95
N ASN A 3 -0.58 9.31 12.77
CA ASN A 3 -1.89 9.11 13.41
C ASN A 3 -3.10 9.23 12.45
N LEU A 4 -2.96 10.04 11.38
CA LEU A 4 -4.01 10.22 10.37
C LEU A 4 -4.07 9.04 9.39
N ALA A 5 -2.94 8.47 9.00
CA ALA A 5 -2.94 7.29 8.12
C ALA A 5 -3.56 6.08 8.83
N ALA A 6 -3.20 5.89 10.11
CA ALA A 6 -3.77 4.83 10.94
C ALA A 6 -5.30 4.99 11.13
N SER A 7 -5.78 6.23 11.30
CA SER A 7 -7.22 6.47 11.44
C SER A 7 -8.00 6.24 10.14
N HIS A 8 -7.42 6.54 8.97
CA HIS A 8 -8.06 6.25 7.68
C HIS A 8 -8.13 4.74 7.40
N GLY A 9 -7.07 3.99 7.73
CA GLY A 9 -7.06 2.53 7.55
C GLY A 9 -8.09 1.82 8.41
N LEU A 10 -8.28 2.29 9.66
CA LEU A 10 -9.31 1.76 10.55
C LEU A 10 -10.74 2.07 10.05
N ALA A 11 -10.99 3.30 9.58
CA ALA A 11 -12.29 3.67 9.02
C ALA A 11 -12.65 2.81 7.79
N ALA A 12 -11.72 2.64 6.85
CA ALA A 12 -11.94 1.79 5.67
C ALA A 12 -12.15 0.31 6.04
N ALA A 13 -11.46 -0.19 7.06
CA ALA A 13 -11.66 -1.54 7.56
C ALA A 13 -13.07 -1.73 8.16
N ARG A 14 -13.56 -0.74 8.92
CA ARG A 14 -14.93 -0.76 9.46
C ARG A 14 -15.97 -0.74 8.35
N ASP A 15 -15.80 0.12 7.34
CA ASP A 15 -16.74 0.22 6.22
C ASP A 15 -16.84 -1.12 5.47
N LEU A 16 -15.71 -1.73 5.16
CA LEU A 16 -15.65 -3.03 4.50
C LEU A 16 -16.33 -4.13 5.31
N VAL A 17 -16.06 -4.20 6.62
CA VAL A 17 -16.61 -5.24 7.50
C VAL A 17 -18.09 -5.00 7.80
N ALA A 18 -18.53 -3.75 7.94
CA ALA A 18 -19.94 -3.41 8.09
C ALA A 18 -20.73 -3.83 6.84
N GLU A 19 -20.22 -3.56 5.64
CA GLU A 19 -20.83 -4.01 4.39
C GLU A 19 -20.89 -5.54 4.30
N MET A 20 -19.81 -6.23 4.68
CA MET A 20 -19.79 -7.69 4.74
C MET A 20 -20.83 -8.24 5.71
N PHE A 21 -20.93 -7.74 6.94
CA PHE A 21 -21.97 -8.20 7.88
C PHE A 21 -23.38 -7.92 7.39
N ASN A 22 -23.61 -6.76 6.77
CA ASN A 22 -24.89 -6.43 6.14
C ASN A 22 -25.25 -7.43 5.02
N SER A 23 -24.28 -7.82 4.18
CA SER A 23 -24.47 -8.82 3.12
C SER A 23 -24.84 -10.21 3.67
N LEU A 24 -24.34 -10.54 4.86
CA LEU A 24 -24.65 -11.78 5.59
C LEU A 24 -25.96 -11.70 6.40
N ARG A 25 -26.73 -10.62 6.25
CA ARG A 25 -27.93 -10.32 7.04
C ARG A 25 -27.67 -10.22 8.56
N ARG A 26 -26.43 -9.96 8.95
CA ARG A 26 -26.01 -9.66 10.33
C ARG A 26 -25.95 -8.15 10.54
N THR A 27 -27.06 -7.48 10.24
CA THR A 27 -27.14 -6.00 10.28
C THR A 27 -26.94 -5.45 11.69
N ASP A 28 -27.19 -6.25 12.72
CA ASP A 28 -26.83 -6.00 14.12
C ASP A 28 -25.33 -5.74 14.28
N LEU A 29 -24.51 -6.66 13.78
CA LEU A 29 -23.05 -6.55 13.85
C LEU A 29 -22.52 -5.45 12.93
N GLY A 30 -23.14 -5.29 11.75
CA GLY A 30 -22.78 -4.23 10.81
C GLY A 30 -22.93 -2.84 11.42
N ALA A 31 -24.04 -2.60 12.14
CA ALA A 31 -24.26 -1.34 12.85
C ALA A 31 -23.23 -1.11 13.98
N LEU A 32 -22.89 -2.17 14.72
CA LEU A 32 -21.94 -2.13 15.84
C LEU A 32 -20.52 -1.76 15.35
N VAL A 33 -20.07 -2.37 14.25
CA VAL A 33 -18.79 -2.03 13.62
C VAL A 33 -18.79 -0.61 13.05
N ALA A 34 -19.87 -0.18 12.39
CA ALA A 34 -19.98 1.18 11.85
C ALA A 34 -19.94 2.27 12.94
N ALA A 35 -20.44 1.97 14.14
CA ALA A 35 -20.34 2.84 15.32
C ALA A 35 -18.92 2.88 15.93
N GLY A 36 -18.00 2.04 15.47
CA GLY A 36 -16.65 1.90 16.02
C GLY A 36 -16.58 1.05 17.29
N GLU A 37 -17.66 0.33 17.62
CA GLU A 37 -17.73 -0.54 18.80
C GLU A 37 -17.21 -1.96 18.53
N GLY A 38 -16.85 -2.28 17.29
CA GLY A 38 -16.37 -3.61 16.86
C GLY A 38 -14.91 -3.64 16.39
N ASP A 39 -14.06 -2.71 16.83
CA ASP A 39 -12.67 -2.60 16.38
C ASP A 39 -11.80 -3.84 16.69
N ASP A 40 -12.17 -4.58 17.72
CA ASP A 40 -11.51 -5.79 18.18
C ASP A 40 -12.05 -7.06 17.51
N PHE A 41 -13.09 -6.94 16.68
CA PHE A 41 -13.62 -8.07 15.94
C PHE A 41 -12.52 -8.62 15.01
N PRO A 42 -12.32 -9.96 14.96
CA PRO A 42 -11.31 -10.56 14.11
C PRO A 42 -11.40 -10.08 12.65
N GLU A 43 -12.60 -9.88 12.14
CA GLU A 43 -12.87 -9.40 10.79
C GLU A 43 -12.32 -7.99 10.57
N VAL A 44 -12.48 -7.07 11.53
CA VAL A 44 -11.96 -5.69 11.45
C VAL A 44 -10.43 -5.68 11.53
N VAL A 45 -9.86 -6.50 12.40
CA VAL A 45 -8.40 -6.64 12.52
C VAL A 45 -7.79 -7.19 11.23
N ILE A 46 -8.40 -8.23 10.65
CA ILE A 46 -7.98 -8.82 9.38
C ILE A 46 -8.12 -7.80 8.24
N ALA A 47 -9.28 -7.16 8.10
CA ALA A 47 -9.53 -6.15 7.07
C ALA A 47 -8.52 -5.01 7.14
N ARG A 48 -8.25 -4.48 8.34
CA ARG A 48 -7.24 -3.43 8.55
C ARG A 48 -5.85 -3.89 8.10
N THR A 49 -5.47 -5.11 8.44
CA THR A 49 -4.15 -5.65 8.09
C THR A 49 -4.01 -5.80 6.58
N LEU A 50 -5.01 -6.37 5.91
CA LEU A 50 -5.02 -6.52 4.44
C LEU A 50 -4.99 -5.17 3.72
N LEU A 51 -5.79 -4.20 4.18
CA LEU A 51 -5.80 -2.86 3.60
C LEU A 51 -4.45 -2.14 3.78
N GLN A 52 -3.80 -2.33 4.94
CA GLN A 52 -2.47 -1.76 5.18
C GLN A 52 -1.43 -2.42 4.27
N GLU A 53 -1.41 -3.75 4.16
CA GLU A 53 -0.49 -4.47 3.28
C GLU A 53 -0.65 -4.05 1.81
N GLN A 54 -1.90 -3.88 1.35
CA GLN A 54 -2.21 -3.40 0.01
C GLN A 54 -1.76 -1.94 -0.20
N ALA A 55 -1.98 -1.07 0.79
CA ALA A 55 -1.53 0.32 0.74
C ALA A 55 0.00 0.40 0.66
N ASP A 56 0.70 -0.39 1.47
CA ASP A 56 2.16 -0.45 1.47
C ASP A 56 2.72 -1.00 0.15
N GLN A 57 2.07 -2.02 -0.42
CA GLN A 57 2.43 -2.53 -1.75
C GLN A 57 2.24 -1.46 -2.83
N THR A 58 1.11 -0.76 -2.79
CA THR A 58 0.80 0.31 -3.74
C THR A 58 1.81 1.46 -3.61
N ALA A 59 2.18 1.84 -2.39
CA ALA A 59 3.20 2.85 -2.14
C ALA A 59 4.55 2.48 -2.77
N ARG A 60 5.03 1.24 -2.57
CA ARG A 60 6.28 0.76 -3.18
C ARG A 60 6.24 0.80 -4.71
N GLN A 61 5.10 0.45 -5.31
CA GLN A 61 4.89 0.52 -6.75
C GLN A 61 4.92 1.95 -7.28
N ILE A 62 4.22 2.86 -6.60
CA ILE A 62 4.23 4.28 -6.95
C ILE A 62 5.65 4.84 -6.86
N ASP A 63 6.41 4.49 -5.83
CA ASP A 63 7.78 4.98 -5.65
C ASP A 63 8.72 4.49 -6.76
N ALA A 64 8.60 3.24 -7.20
CA ALA A 64 9.35 2.76 -8.38
C ALA A 64 8.92 3.47 -9.68
N LEU A 65 7.62 3.68 -9.88
CA LEU A 65 7.11 4.38 -11.08
C LEU A 65 7.58 5.83 -11.13
N ARG A 66 7.67 6.52 -9.99
CA ARG A 66 8.22 7.88 -9.92
C ARG A 66 9.64 7.95 -10.45
N GLN A 67 10.46 6.94 -10.20
CA GLN A 67 11.81 6.88 -10.74
C GLN A 67 11.81 6.67 -12.25
N TYR A 68 10.98 5.77 -12.76
CA TYR A 68 10.88 5.55 -14.21
C TYR A 68 10.32 6.76 -14.97
N VAL A 69 9.58 7.65 -14.32
CA VAL A 69 9.07 8.88 -14.94
C VAL A 69 10.10 10.02 -14.93
N ASP A 70 11.13 9.96 -14.07
CA ASP A 70 12.19 10.97 -14.04
C ASP A 70 13.04 10.89 -15.33
N PRO A 71 13.11 11.95 -16.16
CA PRO A 71 13.94 11.95 -17.36
C PRO A 71 15.43 11.69 -17.08
N ALA A 72 15.93 12.12 -15.92
CA ALA A 72 17.33 11.91 -15.53
C ALA A 72 17.65 10.42 -15.32
N PHE A 73 16.64 9.58 -15.04
CA PHE A 73 16.84 8.13 -14.95
C PHE A 73 17.25 7.50 -16.29
N TRP A 74 16.84 8.12 -17.40
CA TRP A 74 17.11 7.66 -18.76
C TRP A 74 18.26 8.40 -19.45
N ASP A 75 18.88 9.37 -18.76
CA ASP A 75 19.89 10.24 -19.34
C ASP A 75 21.21 9.49 -19.61
N GLU A 76 21.50 9.23 -20.89
CA GLU A 76 22.72 8.57 -21.33
C GLU A 76 23.96 9.47 -21.21
N GLU A 77 23.78 10.79 -21.12
CA GLU A 77 24.88 11.77 -21.02
C GLU A 77 25.40 11.92 -19.59
N SER A 78 24.69 11.36 -18.60
CA SER A 78 25.10 11.35 -17.21
C SER A 78 26.44 10.61 -17.00
N PRO A 79 27.33 11.08 -16.09
CA PRO A 79 28.57 10.37 -15.78
C PRO A 79 28.29 8.94 -15.29
N GLY A 80 28.73 7.94 -16.06
CA GLY A 80 28.43 6.52 -15.81
C GLY A 80 27.30 5.94 -16.67
N GLY A 81 26.67 6.73 -17.53
CA GLY A 81 25.55 6.32 -18.39
C GLY A 81 24.20 6.32 -17.66
N ALA A 82 23.13 6.02 -18.40
CA ALA A 82 21.76 6.05 -17.87
C ALA A 82 21.57 5.07 -16.70
N LEU A 83 20.92 5.53 -15.62
CA LEU A 83 20.55 4.68 -14.48
C LEU A 83 19.68 3.49 -14.90
N ALA A 84 18.82 3.69 -15.90
CA ALA A 84 18.01 2.63 -16.51
C ALA A 84 18.84 1.47 -17.07
N ALA A 85 20.01 1.75 -17.65
CA ALA A 85 20.90 0.73 -18.22
C ALA A 85 21.53 -0.17 -17.13
N HIS A 86 21.71 0.39 -15.93
CA HIS A 86 22.21 -0.32 -14.75
C HIS A 86 21.10 -1.05 -13.99
N ASP A 87 19.89 -0.48 -13.91
CA ASP A 87 18.75 -1.09 -13.22
C ASP A 87 18.35 -2.44 -13.84
N ARG A 88 18.26 -2.54 -15.17
CA ARG A 88 17.85 -3.77 -15.88
C ARG A 88 16.56 -4.42 -15.34
N GLY A 89 15.66 -3.61 -14.78
CA GLY A 89 14.40 -4.07 -14.18
C GLY A 89 14.53 -4.66 -12.77
N GLU A 90 15.67 -4.50 -12.09
CA GLU A 90 15.86 -4.93 -10.69
C GLU A 90 14.92 -4.18 -9.74
N MET A 91 14.71 -2.88 -9.95
CA MET A 91 13.76 -2.08 -9.17
C MET A 91 12.34 -2.64 -9.30
N ALA A 92 11.89 -2.92 -10.52
CA ALA A 92 10.58 -3.53 -10.76
C ALA A 92 10.47 -4.92 -10.11
N ARG A 93 11.49 -5.79 -10.26
CA ARG A 93 11.52 -7.12 -9.62
C ARG A 93 11.44 -7.02 -8.10
N ASN A 94 12.20 -6.11 -7.49
CA ASN A 94 12.19 -5.93 -6.04
C ASN A 94 10.81 -5.54 -5.52
N VAL A 95 10.17 -4.55 -6.16
CA VAL A 95 8.85 -4.08 -5.74
C VAL A 95 7.77 -5.13 -5.92
N LEU A 96 7.81 -5.91 -7.01
CA LEU A 96 6.90 -7.03 -7.22
C LEU A 96 7.07 -8.14 -6.16
N LEU A 97 8.27 -8.28 -5.60
CA LEU A 97 8.56 -9.18 -4.47
C LEU A 97 8.28 -8.54 -3.09
N GLY A 98 7.65 -7.36 -3.05
CA GLY A 98 7.34 -6.64 -1.81
C GLY A 98 8.53 -5.96 -1.15
N ARG A 99 9.67 -5.85 -1.84
CA ARG A 99 10.88 -5.17 -1.36
C ARG A 99 10.88 -3.70 -1.80
N PRO A 100 11.63 -2.82 -1.11
CA PRO A 100 11.78 -1.43 -1.56
C PRO A 100 12.38 -1.34 -2.98
N ALA A 101 12.04 -0.26 -3.68
CA ALA A 101 12.75 0.15 -4.89
C ALA A 101 14.22 0.46 -4.51
N PHE A 102 15.16 -0.39 -4.91
CA PHE A 102 16.56 -0.25 -4.49
C PHE A 102 17.28 0.82 -5.35
N PHE A 103 18.06 1.67 -4.68
CA PHE A 103 19.09 2.52 -5.28
C PHE A 103 20.45 2.00 -4.81
N HIS A 104 21.30 1.52 -5.72
CA HIS A 104 22.74 1.53 -5.43
C HIS A 104 23.22 2.95 -5.73
N ARG A 105 23.38 3.76 -4.67
CA ARG A 105 24.15 5.00 -4.75
C ARG A 105 25.10 5.05 -3.57
N ASP A 106 26.10 4.18 -3.63
CA ASP A 106 27.40 4.34 -2.96
C ASP A 106 28.47 4.44 -4.05
#